data_AF-A0A822AZU2-F1
#
_entry.id   AF-A0A822AZU2-F1
#
_cell.length_a   1.000
_cell.length_b   1.000
_cell.length_c   1.000
_cell.angle_alpha   90.00
_cell.angle_beta   90.00
_cell.angle_gamma   90.00
#
_symmetry.space_group_name_H-M   'P 1'
#
loop_
_entity.id
_entity.type
_entity.pdbx_description
1 polymer ?
#
loop_
_entity_poly.entity_id
_entity_poly.type
_entity_poly.pdbx_seq_one_letter_code
_entity_poly.pdbx_strand_id
1 'polypeptide(L)'
;NPDRANDFYSCDSCFARESPSLITPDTDAKIVCYCSTCLSDLHRDLGKELINHNPRRIPVEKHKLNLFAVLCIEVAHYVAFVKCQKQHDQYEWLFFDSMSDRIHNEKNIPLVDRVPDFEKWIEIARKDKYFFPDLDDFRKQARPSSQKFSENDMRRLRLFRDGAFFFYENSSVNYQ
;
A
#
# COMPACT_ATOMS: atom_id res chain seq x y z
N ASN A 1 -3.15 -36.91 -16.80
CA ASN A 1 -2.10 -35.95 -17.14
C ASN A 1 -1.67 -35.25 -15.85
N PRO A 2 -0.45 -35.45 -15.34
CA PRO A 2 0.00 -34.95 -14.02
C PRO A 2 0.14 -33.42 -13.93
N ASP A 3 0.01 -32.72 -15.06
CA ASP A 3 0.24 -31.26 -15.19
C ASP A 3 -0.81 -30.34 -14.53
N ARG A 4 -1.73 -30.86 -13.72
CA ARG A 4 -2.78 -30.04 -13.04
C ARG A 4 -2.51 -29.77 -11.56
N ALA A 5 -1.38 -30.24 -11.01
CA ALA A 5 -1.10 -30.15 -9.57
C ALA A 5 -0.82 -28.71 -9.06
N ASN A 6 -0.54 -27.76 -9.95
CA ASN A 6 -0.20 -26.37 -9.60
C ASN A 6 -1.30 -25.35 -9.95
N ASP A 7 -2.45 -25.80 -10.44
CA ASP A 7 -3.57 -24.91 -10.73
C ASP A 7 -4.40 -24.70 -9.46
N PHE A 8 -4.53 -23.44 -9.03
CA PHE A 8 -5.39 -23.03 -7.94
C PHE A 8 -6.61 -22.29 -8.48
N TYR A 9 -7.70 -22.34 -7.74
CA TYR A 9 -8.98 -21.79 -8.13
C TYR A 9 -9.59 -20.97 -6.99
N SER A 10 -10.22 -19.85 -7.30
CA SER A 10 -11.04 -19.10 -6.35
C SER A 10 -12.51 -19.11 -6.78
N CYS A 11 -13.43 -19.09 -5.82
CA CYS A 11 -14.86 -18.94 -6.05
C CYS A 11 -15.43 -17.98 -5.01
N ASP A 12 -15.83 -16.78 -5.46
CA ASP A 12 -16.33 -15.72 -4.58
C ASP A 12 -17.59 -16.16 -3.81
N SER A 13 -18.45 -16.96 -4.44
CA SER A 13 -19.67 -17.49 -3.82
C SER A 13 -19.38 -18.51 -2.70
N CYS A 14 -18.33 -19.34 -2.85
CA CYS A 14 -17.85 -20.22 -1.80
C CYS A 14 -17.21 -19.43 -0.65
N PHE A 15 -16.35 -18.46 -0.99
CA PHE A 15 -15.69 -17.61 0.00
C PHE A 15 -16.70 -16.86 0.87
N ALA A 16 -17.72 -16.25 0.27
CA ALA A 16 -18.76 -15.51 0.99
C ALA A 16 -19.57 -16.38 1.97
N ARG A 17 -19.63 -17.70 1.75
CA ARG A 17 -20.37 -18.64 2.61
C ARG A 17 -19.54 -19.20 3.75
N GLU A 18 -18.28 -19.56 3.52
CA GLU A 18 -17.41 -20.08 4.58
C GLU A 18 -17.01 -18.99 5.60
N SER A 19 -17.18 -17.71 5.26
CA SER A 19 -16.51 -16.61 5.95
C SER A 19 -17.37 -15.38 6.35
N PRO A 20 -18.54 -15.49 7.00
CA PRO A 20 -19.10 -14.32 7.69
C PRO A 20 -18.18 -13.83 8.83
N SER A 21 -17.43 -14.73 9.46
CA SER A 21 -16.58 -14.49 10.65
C SER A 21 -15.08 -14.33 10.35
N LEU A 22 -14.63 -14.66 9.13
CA LEU A 22 -13.25 -14.40 8.66
C LEU A 22 -13.12 -13.02 7.98
N ILE A 23 -14.25 -12.34 7.74
CA ILE A 23 -14.30 -10.92 7.40
C ILE A 23 -14.35 -10.16 8.73
N THR A 24 -13.21 -10.05 9.41
CA THR A 24 -13.06 -9.01 10.44
C THR A 24 -12.60 -7.73 9.73
N PRO A 25 -12.99 -6.54 10.22
CA PRO A 25 -12.56 -5.26 9.64
C PRO A 25 -11.04 -5.10 9.51
N ASP A 26 -10.28 -5.90 10.29
CA ASP A 26 -8.81 -5.89 10.40
C ASP A 26 -8.09 -6.95 9.55
N THR A 27 -8.78 -7.66 8.65
CA THR A 27 -8.11 -8.60 7.75
C THR A 27 -8.04 -8.02 6.35
N ASP A 28 -6.80 -7.77 5.88
CA ASP A 28 -6.45 -7.69 4.46
C ASP A 28 -7.35 -8.64 3.69
N ALA A 29 -8.07 -8.16 2.67
CA ALA A 29 -9.03 -8.96 1.90
C ALA A 29 -8.39 -10.29 1.48
N LYS A 30 -8.68 -11.36 2.23
CA LYS A 30 -8.06 -12.66 2.01
C LYS A 30 -8.73 -13.30 0.82
N ILE A 31 -7.99 -13.40 -0.29
CA ILE A 31 -8.43 -14.26 -1.40
C ILE A 31 -8.12 -15.70 -1.00
N VAL A 32 -9.17 -16.51 -0.83
CA VAL A 32 -9.04 -17.95 -0.59
C VAL A 32 -8.95 -18.67 -1.92
N CYS A 33 -7.92 -19.49 -2.07
CA CYS A 33 -7.71 -20.33 -3.24
C CYS A 33 -7.72 -21.80 -2.82
N TYR A 34 -8.29 -22.65 -3.66
CA TYR A 34 -8.45 -24.08 -3.47
C TYR A 34 -7.73 -24.82 -4.61
N CYS A 35 -7.17 -26.00 -4.36
CA CYS A 35 -6.81 -26.89 -5.47
C CYS A 35 -8.09 -27.44 -6.13
N SER A 36 -7.97 -28.01 -7.33
CA SER A 36 -9.14 -28.52 -8.07
C SER A 36 -9.98 -29.52 -7.26
N THR A 37 -9.33 -30.37 -6.47
CA THR A 37 -10.00 -31.41 -5.67
C THR A 37 -10.77 -30.79 -4.51
N CYS A 38 -10.12 -29.96 -3.69
CA CYS A 38 -10.78 -29.29 -2.56
C CYS A 38 -11.95 -28.41 -2.99
N LEU A 39 -11.84 -27.72 -4.13
CA LEU A 39 -12.95 -26.95 -4.67
C LEU A 39 -14.12 -27.84 -5.11
N SER A 40 -13.82 -28.97 -5.76
CA SER A 40 -14.83 -29.91 -6.23
C SER A 40 -15.56 -30.60 -5.07
N ASP A 41 -14.84 -30.91 -3.99
CA ASP A 41 -15.42 -31.43 -2.76
C ASP A 41 -16.34 -30.39 -2.10
N LEU A 42 -15.87 -29.15 -1.94
CA LEU A 42 -16.67 -28.04 -1.41
C LEU A 42 -17.94 -27.81 -2.23
N HIS A 43 -17.84 -27.82 -3.56
CA HIS A 43 -18.99 -27.69 -4.46
C HIS A 43 -19.97 -28.85 -4.37
N ARG A 44 -19.50 -30.08 -4.15
CA ARG A 44 -20.35 -31.26 -4.00
C ARG A 44 -21.22 -31.16 -2.75
N ASP A 45 -20.64 -30.70 -1.66
CA ASP A 45 -21.36 -30.50 -0.39
C ASP A 45 -22.43 -29.40 -0.50
N LEU A 46 -22.23 -28.42 -1.38
CA LEU A 46 -23.18 -27.33 -1.64
C LEU A 46 -24.37 -27.71 -2.55
N GLY A 47 -24.32 -28.85 -3.25
CA GLY A 47 -25.47 -29.41 -3.98
C GLY A 47 -26.12 -28.46 -5.00
N LYS A 48 -27.46 -28.36 -5.01
CA LYS A 48 -28.26 -27.65 -6.04
C LYS A 48 -28.06 -26.12 -6.09
N GLU A 49 -27.33 -25.53 -5.13
CA GLU A 49 -27.05 -24.09 -5.08
C GLU A 49 -25.90 -23.66 -6.02
N LEU A 50 -25.29 -24.61 -6.73
CA LEU A 50 -24.19 -24.45 -7.67
C LEU A 50 -24.49 -23.63 -8.94
N ILE A 51 -25.75 -23.27 -9.20
CA ILE A 51 -26.18 -22.65 -10.49
C ILE A 51 -25.44 -21.33 -10.78
N ASN A 52 -24.93 -20.66 -9.73
CA ASN A 52 -24.23 -19.38 -9.86
C ASN A 52 -22.74 -19.43 -9.47
N HIS A 53 -22.19 -20.61 -9.19
CA HIS A 53 -20.78 -20.74 -8.80
C HIS A 53 -19.91 -20.82 -10.06
N ASN A 54 -19.00 -19.86 -10.24
CA ASN A 54 -18.07 -19.83 -11.37
C ASN A 54 -16.62 -19.77 -10.88
N PRO A 55 -15.98 -20.93 -10.59
CA PRO A 55 -14.60 -20.96 -10.17
C PRO A 55 -13.66 -20.41 -11.23
N ARG A 56 -12.78 -19.51 -10.81
CA ARG A 56 -11.76 -18.93 -11.68
C ARG A 56 -10.42 -19.55 -11.37
N ARG A 57 -9.72 -20.01 -12.40
CA ARG A 57 -8.32 -20.41 -12.26
C ARG A 57 -7.49 -19.16 -11.96
N ILE A 58 -6.69 -19.21 -10.91
CA ILE A 58 -5.78 -18.15 -10.50
C ILE A 58 -4.35 -18.58 -10.87
N PRO A 59 -3.66 -17.85 -11.75
CA PRO A 59 -2.22 -18.02 -11.94
C PRO A 59 -1.51 -17.68 -10.62
N VAL A 60 -0.72 -18.61 -10.08
CA VAL A 60 -0.13 -18.49 -8.72
C VAL A 60 1.27 -17.87 -8.73
N GLU A 61 1.64 -17.16 -9.80
CA GLU A 61 2.86 -16.36 -9.78
C GLU A 61 2.65 -15.11 -8.91
N LYS A 62 2.85 -15.30 -7.59
CA LYS A 62 2.89 -14.23 -6.61
C LYS A 62 4.23 -13.54 -6.71
N HIS A 63 4.27 -12.40 -7.39
CA HIS A 63 5.44 -11.53 -7.37
C HIS A 63 5.39 -10.63 -6.14
N LYS A 64 6.41 -10.73 -5.29
CA LYS A 64 6.62 -9.75 -4.22
C LYS A 64 7.26 -8.51 -4.84
N LEU A 65 6.57 -7.39 -4.70
CA LEU A 65 7.07 -6.09 -5.12
C LEU A 65 7.47 -5.25 -3.91
N ASN A 66 8.46 -4.40 -4.09
CA ASN A 66 8.90 -3.43 -3.10
C ASN A 66 8.35 -2.05 -3.48
N LEU A 67 7.73 -1.37 -2.52
CA LEU A 67 7.43 0.05 -2.67
C LEU A 67 8.77 0.82 -2.65
N PHE A 68 9.02 1.61 -3.68
CA PHE A 68 10.26 2.40 -3.77
C PHE A 68 10.02 3.88 -4.00
N ALA A 69 8.82 4.30 -4.43
CA ALA A 69 8.47 5.72 -4.46
C ALA A 69 6.99 5.98 -4.22
N VAL A 70 6.69 7.12 -3.61
CA VAL A 70 5.33 7.66 -3.46
C VAL A 70 5.35 9.11 -3.95
N LEU A 71 4.51 9.41 -4.95
CA LEU A 71 4.32 10.77 -5.44
C LEU A 71 3.07 11.35 -4.77
N CYS A 72 3.25 12.47 -4.06
CA CYS A 72 2.21 13.12 -3.29
C CYS A 72 1.81 14.46 -3.90
N ILE A 73 0.50 14.73 -3.98
CA ILE A 73 -0.05 16.02 -4.42
C ILE A 73 -1.22 16.43 -3.54
N GLU A 74 -1.16 17.65 -3.00
CA GLU A 74 -2.30 18.22 -2.27
C GLU A 74 -3.26 18.97 -3.20
N VAL A 75 -2.78 19.99 -3.93
CA VAL A 75 -3.59 20.74 -4.91
C VAL A 75 -2.88 20.76 -6.27
N ALA A 76 -1.68 21.34 -6.30
CA ALA A 76 -0.91 21.51 -7.54
C ALA A 76 0.60 21.31 -7.35
N HIS A 77 1.06 21.16 -6.10
CA HIS A 77 2.47 20.98 -5.78
C HIS A 77 2.78 19.52 -5.52
N TYR A 78 3.63 18.95 -6.37
CA TYR A 78 4.10 17.59 -6.27
C TYR A 78 5.35 17.52 -5.39
N VAL A 79 5.36 16.56 -4.47
CA VAL A 79 6.53 16.16 -3.67
C VAL A 79 6.65 14.64 -3.73
N ALA A 80 7.84 14.11 -3.50
CA ALA A 80 8.07 12.66 -3.58
C ALA A 80 8.73 12.11 -2.32
N PHE A 81 8.32 10.90 -1.94
CA PHE A 81 9.09 10.03 -1.07
C PHE A 81 9.76 8.97 -1.94
N VAL A 82 11.07 8.80 -1.81
CA VAL A 82 11.83 7.86 -2.64
C VAL A 82 12.73 7.01 -1.75
N LYS A 83 12.74 5.71 -1.98
CA LYS A 83 13.66 4.76 -1.36
C LYS A 83 14.93 4.72 -2.19
N CYS A 84 16.04 5.11 -1.59
CA CYS A 84 17.35 5.13 -2.24
C CYS A 84 18.26 4.11 -1.58
N GLN A 85 19.08 3.42 -2.38
CA GLN A 85 20.15 2.58 -1.88
C GLN A 85 21.31 3.47 -1.41
N LYS A 86 21.88 3.15 -0.26
CA LYS A 86 23.02 3.85 0.32
C LYS A 86 24.33 3.11 0.02
N GLN A 87 24.66 2.10 0.84
CA GLN A 87 25.82 1.22 0.69
C GLN A 87 25.47 -0.17 1.21
N HIS A 88 26.01 -1.24 0.58
CA HIS A 88 25.87 -2.63 1.05
C HIS A 88 24.43 -3.04 1.41
N ASP A 89 23.49 -2.92 0.47
CA ASP A 89 22.07 -3.30 0.62
C ASP A 89 21.31 -2.56 1.74
N GLN A 90 21.86 -1.47 2.27
CA GLN A 90 21.13 -0.54 3.14
C GLN A 90 20.36 0.45 2.29
N TYR A 91 19.09 0.65 2.63
CA TYR A 91 18.20 1.59 1.98
C TYR A 91 17.78 2.70 2.93
N GLU A 92 17.60 3.90 2.42
CA GLU A 92 17.03 5.04 3.14
C GLU A 92 15.87 5.66 2.38
N TRP A 93 14.91 6.22 3.11
CA TRP A 93 13.82 6.99 2.52
C TRP A 93 14.20 8.47 2.51
N LEU A 94 13.98 9.11 1.38
CA LEU A 94 14.22 10.53 1.16
C LEU A 94 12.91 11.23 0.80
N PHE A 95 12.76 12.46 1.27
CA PHE A 95 11.74 13.41 0.85
C PHE A 95 12.34 14.37 -0.16
N PHE A 96 11.63 14.62 -1.25
CA PHE A 96 12.03 15.55 -2.29
C PHE A 96 10.93 16.59 -2.55
N ASP A 97 11.31 17.86 -2.47
CA ASP A 97 10.49 19.01 -2.87
C ASP A 97 11.29 19.90 -3.82
N SER A 98 10.80 20.04 -5.06
CA SER A 98 11.45 20.84 -6.10
C SER A 98 11.34 22.36 -5.91
N MET A 99 10.43 22.83 -5.06
CA MET A 99 10.14 24.26 -4.82
C MET A 99 10.11 24.59 -3.33
N SER A 100 10.96 23.91 -2.54
CA SER A 100 10.99 24.06 -1.07
C SER A 100 11.33 25.47 -0.60
N ASP A 101 12.13 26.21 -1.37
CA ASP A 101 12.48 27.60 -1.08
C ASP A 101 12.75 28.40 -2.36
N ARG A 102 12.99 29.71 -2.26
CA ARG A 102 13.29 30.60 -3.38
C ARG A 102 14.44 31.56 -3.11
N ILE A 103 15.36 31.66 -4.08
CA ILE A 103 16.36 32.73 -4.11
C ILE A 103 15.74 33.96 -4.76
N HIS A 104 15.64 35.07 -4.01
CA HIS A 104 15.10 36.35 -4.48
C HIS A 104 13.72 36.25 -5.18
N ASN A 105 12.87 35.29 -4.78
CA ASN A 105 11.57 34.99 -5.40
C ASN A 105 11.57 34.56 -6.87
N GLU A 106 12.74 34.42 -7.51
CA GLU A 106 12.88 34.17 -8.95
C GLU A 106 13.27 32.72 -9.28
N LYS A 107 14.08 32.08 -8.42
CA LYS A 107 14.60 30.73 -8.65
C LYS A 107 14.22 29.80 -7.52
N ASN A 108 13.65 28.65 -7.86
CA ASN A 108 13.32 27.61 -6.90
C ASN A 108 14.59 26.91 -6.40
N ILE A 109 14.64 26.63 -5.10
CA ILE A 109 15.66 25.82 -4.45
C ILE A 109 15.02 24.47 -4.09
N PRO A 110 15.55 23.35 -4.61
CA PRO A 110 15.05 22.04 -4.22
C PRO A 110 15.56 21.64 -2.83
N LEU A 111 14.76 20.87 -2.11
CA LEU A 111 15.13 20.18 -0.88
C LEU A 111 15.14 18.67 -1.11
N VAL A 112 16.21 18.03 -0.66
CA VAL A 112 16.28 16.58 -0.46
C VAL A 112 16.63 16.37 1.00
N ASP A 113 15.79 15.64 1.73
CA ASP A 113 16.03 15.37 3.15
C ASP A 113 15.69 13.92 3.53
N ARG A 114 16.33 13.44 4.58
CA ARG A 114 16.16 12.07 5.06
C ARG A 114 14.86 11.90 5.83
N VAL A 115 14.24 10.73 5.67
CA VAL A 115 13.02 10.32 6.39
C VAL A 115 13.28 8.99 7.09
N PRO A 116 14.11 8.98 8.15
CA PRO A 116 14.49 7.74 8.83
C PRO A 116 13.29 7.03 9.48
N ASP A 117 12.25 7.78 9.84
CA ASP A 117 11.04 7.24 10.46
C ASP A 117 9.99 6.73 9.45
N PHE A 118 10.27 6.74 8.14
CA PHE A 118 9.29 6.36 7.12
C PHE A 118 8.66 4.99 7.39
N GLU A 119 9.48 3.96 7.58
CA GLU A 119 9.00 2.59 7.82
C GLU A 119 8.25 2.46 9.16
N LYS A 120 8.70 3.20 10.18
CA LYS A 120 8.02 3.30 11.47
C LYS A 120 6.64 3.93 11.32
N TRP A 121 6.49 4.96 10.48
CA TRP A 121 5.18 5.57 10.22
C TRP A 121 4.23 4.58 9.55
N ILE A 122 4.70 3.77 8.60
CA ILE A 122 3.90 2.71 7.97
C ILE A 122 3.46 1.68 9.03
N GLU A 123 4.37 1.28 9.93
CA GLU A 123 4.04 0.34 11.01
C GLU A 123 2.98 0.90 11.97
N ILE A 124 3.10 2.18 12.34
CA ILE A 124 2.10 2.86 13.18
C ILE A 124 0.76 2.91 12.45
N ALA A 125 0.74 3.38 11.20
CA ALA A 125 -0.48 3.47 10.39
C ALA A 125 -1.21 2.13 10.25
N ARG A 126 -0.47 1.02 10.23
CA ARG A 126 -1.04 -0.33 10.16
C ARG A 126 -1.67 -0.82 11.47
N LYS A 127 -1.18 -0.34 12.62
CA LYS A 127 -1.59 -0.85 13.94
C LYS A 127 -2.53 0.08 14.69
N ASP A 128 -2.37 1.38 14.49
CA ASP A 128 -3.08 2.41 15.24
C ASP A 128 -4.33 2.85 14.47
N LYS A 129 -5.48 2.43 14.98
CA LYS A 129 -6.80 2.78 14.43
C LYS A 129 -7.11 4.28 14.47
N TYR A 130 -6.42 5.05 15.31
CA TYR A 130 -6.62 6.51 15.42
C TYR A 130 -5.66 7.30 14.54
N PHE A 131 -4.64 6.66 13.96
CA PHE A 131 -3.63 7.33 13.14
C PHE A 131 -4.24 8.18 12.01
N PHE A 132 -5.18 7.60 11.26
CA PHE A 132 -5.83 8.29 10.15
C PHE A 132 -6.80 9.39 10.63
N PRO A 133 -7.71 9.15 11.59
CA PRO A 133 -8.50 10.22 12.22
C PRO A 133 -7.66 11.40 12.73
N ASP A 134 -6.57 11.11 13.44
CA ASP A 134 -5.67 12.13 13.99
C ASP A 134 -5.03 12.96 12.87
N LEU A 135 -4.64 12.33 11.76
CA LEU A 135 -4.14 13.03 10.58
C LEU A 135 -5.21 13.89 9.89
N ASP A 136 -6.48 13.47 9.90
CA ASP A 136 -7.58 14.29 9.34
C ASP A 136 -7.81 15.52 10.20
N ASP A 137 -7.82 15.38 11.52
CA ASP A 137 -7.97 16.49 12.44
C ASP A 137 -6.76 17.44 12.38
N PHE A 138 -5.56 16.87 12.24
CA PHE A 138 -4.35 17.63 11.96
C PHE A 138 -4.47 18.46 10.67
N ARG A 139 -4.96 17.87 9.57
CA ARG A 139 -5.16 18.57 8.30
C ARG A 139 -6.14 19.74 8.43
N LYS A 140 -7.23 19.54 9.19
CA LYS A 140 -8.21 20.60 9.46
C LYS A 140 -7.60 21.75 10.27
N GLN A 141 -6.68 21.45 11.18
CA GLN A 141 -5.97 22.46 11.99
C GLN A 141 -4.89 23.20 11.18
N ALA A 142 -4.23 22.54 10.23
CA ALA A 142 -3.19 23.14 9.39
C ALA A 142 -3.73 24.18 8.38
N ARG A 143 -4.98 24.06 7.95
CA ARG A 143 -5.58 24.96 6.95
C ARG A 143 -5.95 26.36 7.48
N PRO A 144 -6.29 26.55 8.78
CA PRO A 144 -6.53 27.88 9.34
C PRO A 144 -5.57 28.33 10.46
N SER A 145 -4.65 27.51 10.99
CA SER A 145 -3.82 27.90 12.14
C SER A 145 -2.40 28.36 11.76
N SER A 146 -1.95 29.46 12.37
CA SER A 146 -0.56 29.93 12.40
C SER A 146 0.39 29.03 13.21
N GLN A 147 -0.06 27.82 13.54
CA GLN A 147 0.65 26.90 14.41
C GLN A 147 1.79 26.25 13.64
N LYS A 148 3.01 26.38 14.16
CA LYS A 148 4.21 25.74 13.58
C LYS A 148 4.15 24.25 13.86
N PHE A 149 3.83 23.47 12.85
CA PHE A 149 3.94 22.01 12.89
C PHE A 149 5.38 21.58 12.63
N SER A 150 5.76 20.41 13.15
CA SER A 150 7.07 19.86 12.80
C SER A 150 7.09 19.43 11.34
N GLU A 151 8.26 19.49 10.72
CA GLU A 151 8.44 19.07 9.34
C GLU A 151 8.04 17.60 9.12
N ASN A 152 8.27 16.75 10.13
CA ASN A 152 7.84 15.36 10.12
C ASN A 152 6.32 15.18 10.19
N ASP A 153 5.58 16.07 10.87
CA ASP A 153 4.12 16.01 10.88
C ASP A 153 3.55 16.32 9.50
N MET A 154 4.09 17.36 8.84
CA MET A 154 3.70 17.72 7.49
C MET A 154 4.05 16.62 6.49
N ARG A 155 5.25 16.04 6.57
CA ARG A 155 5.64 14.90 5.71
C ARG A 155 4.73 13.69 5.91
N ARG A 156 4.34 13.37 7.14
CA ARG A 156 3.35 12.30 7.41
C ARG A 156 2.01 12.61 6.76
N LEU A 157 1.49 13.82 6.94
CA LEU A 157 0.25 14.23 6.30
C LEU A 157 0.34 14.09 4.77
N ARG A 158 1.43 14.57 4.16
CA ARG A 158 1.69 14.45 2.72
C ARG A 158 1.69 12.98 2.27
N LEU A 159 2.41 12.11 2.98
CA LEU A 159 2.53 10.70 2.62
C LEU A 159 1.18 9.98 2.64
N PHE A 160 0.43 10.11 3.74
CA PHE A 160 -0.76 9.29 3.99
C PHE A 160 -2.06 9.89 3.46
N ARG A 161 -2.13 11.20 3.22
CA ARG A 161 -3.34 11.86 2.72
C ARG A 161 -3.20 12.45 1.33
N ASP A 162 -1.98 12.78 0.90
CA ASP A 162 -1.74 13.33 -0.44
C ASP A 162 -1.06 12.33 -1.38
N GLY A 163 -0.75 11.10 -0.93
CA GLY A 163 -0.19 10.04 -1.77
C GLY A 163 -1.11 9.70 -2.94
N ALA A 164 -0.68 10.04 -4.15
CA ALA A 164 -1.47 9.89 -5.38
C ALA A 164 -0.99 8.73 -6.26
N PHE A 165 0.32 8.51 -6.34
CA PHE A 165 0.91 7.41 -7.09
C PHE A 165 1.89 6.64 -6.23
N PHE A 166 1.78 5.30 -6.27
CA PHE A 166 2.64 4.38 -5.54
C PHE A 166 3.39 3.52 -6.54
N PHE A 167 4.72 3.62 -6.54
CA PHE A 167 5.58 2.94 -7.49
C PHE A 167 6.20 1.71 -6.83
N TYR A 168 6.02 0.58 -7.49
CA TYR A 168 6.48 -0.72 -7.03
C TYR A 168 7.45 -1.32 -8.04
N GLU A 169 8.47 -1.98 -7.53
CA GLU A 169 9.49 -2.67 -8.32
C GLU A 169 9.63 -4.12 -7.90
N ASN A 170 10.21 -4.95 -8.77
CA ASN A 170 10.50 -6.33 -8.39
C ASN A 170 11.60 -6.35 -7.33
N SER A 171 11.43 -7.21 -6.32
CA SER A 171 12.42 -7.41 -5.24
C SER A 171 13.82 -7.80 -5.68
N SER A 172 13.99 -8.24 -6.94
CA SER A 172 15.27 -8.62 -7.56
C SER A 172 16.00 -7.45 -8.24
N VAL A 173 15.41 -6.26 -8.29
CA VAL A 173 16.02 -5.09 -8.95
C VAL A 173 17.17 -4.58 -8.09
N ASN A 174 18.40 -4.69 -8.61
CA ASN A 174 19.58 -4.04 -8.06
C ASN A 174 19.84 -2.75 -8.85
N TYR A 175 19.80 -1.61 -8.19
CA TYR A 175 20.28 -0.35 -8.74
C TYR A 175 21.82 -0.40 -8.73
N GLN A 176 22.41 -0.86 -9.84
CA GLN A 176 23.86 -0.81 -10.04
C GLN A 176 24.34 0.62 -10.32
#